data_AF-A0A8T5Q1A9-F1
#
_entry.id   AF-A0A8T5Q1A9-F1
#
_cell.length_a   1.000
_cell.length_b   1.000
_cell.length_c   1.000
_cell.angle_alpha   90.00
_cell.angle_beta   90.00
_cell.angle_gamma   90.00
#
_symmetry.space_group_name_H-M   'P 1'
#
loop_
_entity.id
_entity.type
_entity.pdbx_description
1 polymer ?
#
loop_
_entity_poly.entity_id
_entity_poly.type
_entity_poly.pdbx_seq_one_letter_code
_entity_poly.pdbx_strand_id
1 'polypeptide(L)'
;MTPIEVMALIFVLLGIAKLVAVFVNPRSWLKVVRIVYKIPWLTAIVALVLTFVTLEYLLMELTIVQVFAVMLFVCFLMMLGWAPLSKEMIEFKERLATRATLKRLWLAIIVWIILLVLALYAIFS
;
A
#
# COMPACT_ATOMS: atom_id res chain seq x y z
N MET A 1 -2.08 4.39 24.51
CA MET A 1 -1.53 3.84 23.26
C MET A 1 -1.08 5.01 22.41
N THR A 2 0.16 5.01 21.95
CA THR A 2 0.66 6.07 21.04
C THR A 2 -0.01 5.93 19.65
N PRO A 3 -0.07 7.00 18.84
CA PRO A 3 -0.56 6.91 17.46
C PRO A 3 -0.02 5.71 16.67
N ILE A 4 1.29 5.43 16.74
CA ILE A 4 1.88 4.30 16.02
C ILE A 4 1.40 2.94 16.56
N GLU A 5 1.20 2.81 17.89
CA GLU A 5 0.65 1.60 18.49
C GLU A 5 -0.79 1.35 18.04
N VAL A 6 -1.60 2.40 17.92
CA VAL A 6 -2.98 2.29 17.41
C VAL A 6 -2.97 1.86 15.94
N MET A 7 -2.12 2.48 15.11
CA MET A 7 -1.97 2.08 13.71
C MET A 7 -1.52 0.62 13.56
N ALA A 8 -0.54 0.21 14.35
CA ALA A 8 -0.05 -1.16 14.39
C ALA A 8 -1.16 -2.13 14.83
N LEU A 9 -1.90 -1.81 15.89
CA LEU A 9 -3.01 -2.62 16.37
C LEU A 9 -4.09 -2.80 15.27
N ILE A 10 -4.49 -1.72 14.60
CA ILE A 10 -5.46 -1.79 13.49
C ILE A 10 -4.94 -2.73 12.40
N PHE A 11 -3.68 -2.58 11.98
CA PHE A 11 -3.09 -3.41 10.93
C PHE A 11 -2.98 -4.88 11.35
N VAL A 12 -2.58 -5.15 12.59
CA VAL A 12 -2.48 -6.51 13.14
C VAL A 12 -3.86 -7.18 13.16
N LEU A 13 -4.89 -6.51 13.67
CA LEU A 13 -6.24 -7.06 13.72
C LEU A 13 -6.79 -7.34 12.30
N LEU A 14 -6.62 -6.42 11.37
CA LEU A 14 -7.02 -6.61 9.97
C LEU A 14 -6.22 -7.72 9.28
N GLY A 15 -4.93 -7.81 9.57
CA GLY A 15 -4.03 -8.83 9.04
C GLY A 15 -4.42 -10.23 9.52
N ILE A 16 -4.64 -10.40 10.82
CA ILE A 16 -5.13 -11.66 11.41
C ILE A 16 -6.48 -12.03 10.80
N ALA A 17 -7.44 -11.10 10.78
CA ALA A 17 -8.76 -11.35 10.19
C ALA A 17 -8.67 -11.77 8.72
N LYS A 18 -7.83 -11.09 7.93
CA LYS A 18 -7.57 -11.44 6.52
C LYS A 18 -6.96 -12.83 6.39
N LEU A 19 -5.94 -13.15 7.17
CA LEU A 19 -5.28 -14.46 7.11
C LEU A 19 -6.25 -15.57 7.47
N VAL A 20 -6.99 -15.43 8.58
CA VAL A 20 -8.02 -16.39 8.99
C VAL A 20 -9.07 -16.56 7.88
N ALA A 21 -9.58 -15.47 7.30
CA ALA A 21 -10.55 -15.54 6.21
C ALA A 21 -10.01 -16.29 4.97
N VAL A 22 -8.75 -16.05 4.60
CA VAL A 22 -8.11 -16.73 3.45
C VAL A 22 -7.84 -18.20 3.74
N PHE A 23 -7.39 -18.55 4.95
CA PHE A 23 -7.13 -19.94 5.35
C PHE A 23 -8.42 -20.77 5.43
N VAL A 24 -9.51 -20.20 5.96
CA VAL A 24 -10.81 -20.88 6.03
C VAL A 24 -11.43 -21.00 4.63
N ASN A 25 -11.43 -19.92 3.85
CA ASN A 25 -11.97 -19.92 2.50
C ASN A 25 -11.34 -18.79 1.65
N PRO A 26 -10.42 -19.10 0.72
CA PRO A 26 -9.76 -18.09 -0.11
C PRO A 26 -10.72 -17.21 -0.92
N ARG A 27 -11.91 -17.74 -1.28
CA ARG A 27 -12.92 -17.00 -2.04
C ARG A 27 -13.70 -16.00 -1.18
N SER A 28 -13.71 -16.16 0.14
CA SER A 28 -14.38 -15.22 1.05
C SER A 28 -13.74 -13.83 0.95
N TRP A 29 -12.41 -13.78 0.94
CA TRP A 29 -11.65 -12.53 0.81
C TRP A 29 -11.93 -11.82 -0.52
N LEU A 30 -12.13 -12.57 -1.62
CA LEU A 30 -12.50 -11.99 -2.91
C LEU A 30 -13.82 -11.23 -2.87
N LYS A 31 -14.78 -11.63 -2.02
CA LYS A 31 -16.04 -10.87 -1.85
C LYS A 31 -15.77 -9.49 -1.24
N VAL A 32 -14.92 -9.42 -0.22
CA VAL A 32 -14.52 -8.16 0.42
C VAL A 32 -13.82 -7.26 -0.60
N VAL A 33 -12.84 -7.80 -1.34
CA VAL A 33 -12.12 -7.05 -2.38
C VAL A 33 -13.08 -6.49 -3.44
N ARG A 34 -14.06 -7.29 -3.90
CA ARG A 34 -15.07 -6.82 -4.87
C ARG A 34 -15.93 -5.68 -4.32
N ILE A 35 -16.27 -5.71 -3.03
CA ILE A 35 -17.05 -4.64 -2.39
C ILE A 35 -16.22 -3.35 -2.34
N VAL A 36 -14.98 -3.45 -1.86
CA VAL A 36 -14.08 -2.30 -1.74
C VAL A 36 -13.88 -1.64 -3.10
N TYR A 37 -13.50 -2.41 -4.12
CA TYR A 37 -13.22 -1.88 -5.46
C TYR A 37 -14.47 -1.72 -6.36
N LYS A 38 -15.69 -1.90 -5.84
CA LYS A 38 -16.94 -1.74 -6.61
C LYS A 38 -17.06 -0.34 -7.21
N ILE A 39 -16.57 0.67 -6.48
CA ILE A 39 -16.56 2.08 -6.90
C ILE A 39 -15.11 2.57 -6.87
N PRO A 40 -14.35 2.42 -7.98
CA PRO A 40 -12.91 2.67 -7.99
C PRO A 40 -12.51 4.10 -7.62
N TRP A 41 -13.28 5.11 -8.06
CA TRP A 41 -12.97 6.51 -7.76
C TRP A 41 -13.14 6.82 -6.27
N LEU A 42 -14.16 6.27 -5.62
CA LEU A 42 -14.38 6.41 -4.18
C LEU A 42 -13.25 5.71 -3.40
N THR A 43 -12.86 4.52 -3.84
CA THR A 43 -11.73 3.79 -3.25
C THR A 43 -10.45 4.60 -3.33
N ALA A 44 -10.20 5.24 -4.48
CA ALA A 44 -9.01 6.07 -4.68
C ALA A 44 -9.00 7.29 -3.75
N ILE A 45 -10.14 7.97 -3.56
CA ILE A 45 -10.25 9.10 -2.63
C ILE A 45 -10.02 8.65 -1.19
N VAL A 46 -10.68 7.57 -0.76
CA VAL A 46 -10.50 7.03 0.59
C VAL A 46 -9.04 6.62 0.82
N ALA A 47 -8.42 5.94 -0.15
CA ALA A 47 -7.00 5.57 -0.07
C ALA A 47 -6.08 6.80 0.00
N LEU A 48 -6.36 7.84 -0.79
CA LEU A 48 -5.58 9.09 -0.78
C LEU A 48 -5.66 9.76 0.59
N VAL A 49 -6.87 9.95 1.14
CA VAL A 49 -7.09 10.54 2.46
C VAL A 49 -6.38 9.72 3.53
N LEU A 50 -6.58 8.40 3.54
CA LEU A 50 -5.92 7.53 4.51
C LEU A 50 -4.40 7.56 4.38
N THR A 51 -3.85 7.72 3.17
CA THR A 51 -2.39 7.81 2.98
C THR A 51 -1.83 9.04 3.69
N PHE A 52 -2.45 10.22 3.52
CA PHE A 52 -1.95 11.43 4.16
C PHE A 52 -2.22 11.45 5.67
N VAL A 53 -3.39 10.98 6.12
CA VAL A 53 -3.72 10.88 7.56
C VAL A 53 -2.75 9.93 8.27
N THR A 54 -2.49 8.75 7.69
CA THR A 54 -1.54 7.81 8.30
C THR A 54 -0.12 8.33 8.26
N LEU A 55 0.30 9.02 7.20
CA LEU A 55 1.61 9.66 7.13
C LEU A 55 1.77 10.75 8.21
N GLU A 56 0.75 11.59 8.44
CA GLU A 56 0.78 12.62 9.48
C GLU A 56 0.99 12.01 10.87
N TYR A 57 0.23 10.97 11.22
CA TYR A 57 0.41 10.25 12.48
C TYR A 57 1.78 9.57 12.59
N LEU A 58 2.29 8.98 11.49
CA LEU A 58 3.63 8.40 11.48
C LEU A 58 4.70 9.46 11.74
N LEU A 59 4.57 10.65 11.14
CA LEU A 59 5.53 11.73 11.30
C LEU A 59 5.51 12.40 12.69
N MET A 60 4.53 12.09 13.54
CA MET A 60 4.54 12.50 14.95
C MET A 60 5.55 11.70 15.80
N GLU A 61 5.86 10.47 15.41
CA GLU A 61 6.72 9.55 16.18
C GLU A 61 7.96 9.09 15.41
N LEU A 62 7.91 9.06 14.07
CA LEU A 62 8.97 8.59 13.19
C LEU A 62 9.41 9.68 12.22
N THR A 63 10.68 9.62 11.81
CA THR A 63 11.15 10.42 10.68
C THR A 63 10.70 9.82 9.35
N ILE A 64 10.59 10.64 8.31
CA ILE A 64 10.28 10.16 6.96
C ILE A 64 11.29 9.10 6.48
N VAL A 65 12.55 9.20 6.92
CA VAL A 65 13.61 8.22 6.62
C VAL A 65 13.29 6.86 7.24
N GLN A 66 12.84 6.83 8.50
CA GLN A 66 12.41 5.60 9.17
C GLN A 66 11.18 4.98 8.49
N VAL A 67 10.21 5.80 8.07
CA VAL A 67 9.03 5.33 7.31
C VAL A 67 9.48 4.66 6.01
N PHE A 68 10.39 5.27 5.25
CA PHE A 68 10.93 4.69 4.02
C PHE A 68 11.75 3.42 4.24
N ALA A 69 12.50 3.33 5.34
CA ALA A 69 13.22 2.10 5.71
C ALA A 69 12.26 0.93 5.98
N VAL A 70 11.16 1.18 6.71
CA VAL A 70 10.11 0.17 6.94
C VAL A 70 9.39 -0.18 5.63
N MET A 71 9.11 0.80 4.77
CA MET A 71 8.53 0.53 3.45
C MET A 71 9.42 -0.36 2.59
N LEU A 72 10.74 -0.16 2.61
CA LEU A 72 11.68 -1.06 1.92
C LEU A 72 11.58 -2.49 2.42
N PHE A 73 11.54 -2.67 3.75
CA PHE A 73 11.30 -3.99 4.36
C PHE A 73 9.98 -4.62 3.88
N VAL A 74 8.89 -3.84 3.86
CA VAL A 74 7.58 -4.31 3.37
C VAL A 74 7.62 -4.66 1.88
N CYS A 75 8.33 -3.89 1.05
CA CYS A 75 8.51 -4.19 -0.36
C CYS A 75 9.19 -5.56 -0.57
N PHE A 76 10.23 -5.88 0.21
CA PHE A 76 10.87 -7.20 0.16
C PHE A 76 9.95 -8.32 0.64
N LEU A 77 9.17 -8.08 1.68
CA LEU A 77 8.15 -9.03 2.15
C LEU A 77 7.09 -9.29 1.07
N MET A 78 6.62 -8.26 0.38
CA MET A 78 5.69 -8.40 -0.73
C MET A 78 6.31 -9.18 -1.88
N MET A 79 7.55 -8.88 -2.25
CA MET A 79 8.29 -9.59 -3.30
C MET A 79 8.36 -11.10 -3.02
N LEU A 80 8.60 -11.50 -1.76
CA LEU A 80 8.58 -12.91 -1.35
C LEU A 80 7.24 -13.58 -1.65
N GLY A 81 6.12 -12.89 -1.38
CA GLY A 81 4.77 -13.41 -1.63
C GLY A 81 4.41 -13.55 -3.11
N TRP A 82 4.97 -12.69 -3.97
CA TRP A 82 4.71 -12.73 -5.42
C TRP A 82 5.71 -13.58 -6.21
N ALA A 83 6.88 -13.91 -5.64
CA ALA A 83 7.93 -14.65 -6.33
C ALA A 83 7.47 -15.99 -6.95
N PRO A 84 6.65 -16.83 -6.28
CA PRO A 84 6.12 -18.06 -6.87
C PRO A 84 5.18 -17.84 -8.07
N LEU A 85 4.61 -16.64 -8.21
CA LEU A 85 3.67 -16.23 -9.26
C LEU A 85 4.32 -15.25 -10.26
N SER A 86 5.64 -15.36 -10.43
CA SER A 86 6.44 -14.42 -11.21
C SER A 86 6.01 -14.34 -12.67
N LYS A 87 5.67 -15.47 -13.32
CA LYS A 87 5.25 -15.50 -14.72
C LYS A 87 3.94 -14.74 -14.93
N GLU A 88 2.93 -15.04 -14.12
CA GLU A 88 1.63 -14.37 -14.16
C GLU A 88 1.76 -12.87 -13.88
N MET A 89 2.65 -12.51 -12.95
CA MET A 89 2.89 -11.10 -12.62
C MET A 89 3.58 -10.36 -13.77
N ILE A 90 4.57 -10.97 -14.45
CA ILE A 90 5.23 -10.37 -15.61
C ILE A 90 4.21 -10.13 -16.74
N GLU A 91 3.45 -11.16 -17.13
CA GLU A 91 2.44 -11.02 -18.18
C GLU A 91 1.39 -9.96 -17.85
N PHE A 92 0.95 -9.91 -16.58
CA PHE A 92 0.01 -8.89 -16.12
C PHE A 92 0.59 -7.48 -16.23
N LYS A 93 1.87 -7.29 -15.85
CA LYS A 93 2.55 -5.99 -15.92
C LYS A 93 2.78 -5.56 -17.37
N GLU A 94 3.16 -6.46 -18.25
CA GLU A 94 3.32 -6.17 -19.69
C GLU A 94 2.01 -5.67 -20.31
N ARG A 95 0.88 -6.34 -20.01
CA ARG A 95 -0.45 -5.91 -20.46
C ARG A 95 -0.82 -4.51 -19.96
N LEU A 96 -0.38 -4.16 -18.75
CA LEU A 96 -0.68 -2.87 -18.13
C LEU A 96 0.32 -1.76 -18.49
N ALA A 97 1.48 -2.08 -19.07
CA ALA A 97 2.54 -1.14 -19.41
C ALA A 97 2.22 -0.26 -20.64
N THR A 98 1.04 0.38 -20.63
CA THR A 98 0.59 1.28 -21.69
C THR A 98 0.52 2.73 -21.21
N ARG A 99 0.65 3.69 -22.13
CA ARG A 99 0.46 5.11 -21.83
C ARG A 99 -0.92 5.42 -21.25
N ALA A 100 -1.95 4.66 -21.66
CA ALA A 100 -3.30 4.82 -21.14
C ALA A 100 -3.39 4.43 -19.66
N THR A 101 -2.75 3.32 -19.25
CA THR A 101 -2.68 2.93 -17.84
C THR A 101 -1.90 3.95 -17.02
N LEU A 102 -0.76 4.44 -17.52
CA LEU A 102 0.01 5.49 -16.84
C LEU A 102 -0.84 6.75 -16.61
N LYS A 103 -1.61 7.18 -17.62
CA LYS A 103 -2.55 8.29 -17.48
C LYS A 103 -3.66 8.02 -16.45
N ARG A 104 -4.06 6.77 -16.22
CA ARG A 104 -5.04 6.42 -15.18
C ARG A 104 -4.41 6.42 -13.77
N LEU A 105 -3.13 6.10 -13.67
CA LEU A 105 -2.38 6.03 -12.41
C LEU A 105 -1.69 7.34 -12.02
N TRP A 106 -1.90 8.41 -12.77
CA TRP A 106 -1.24 9.71 -12.61
C TRP A 106 -1.28 10.23 -11.16
N LEU A 107 -2.42 10.09 -10.47
CA LEU A 107 -2.59 10.54 -9.09
C LEU A 107 -1.63 9.82 -8.14
N ALA A 108 -1.56 8.48 -8.25
CA ALA A 108 -0.65 7.68 -7.45
C ALA A 108 0.82 8.01 -7.75
N ILE A 109 1.15 8.25 -9.03
CA ILE A 109 2.50 8.63 -9.45
C ILE A 109 2.90 9.98 -8.82
N ILE A 110 2.02 10.98 -8.82
CA ILE A 110 2.30 12.28 -8.20
C ILE A 110 2.55 12.14 -6.70
N VAL A 111 1.70 11.39 -5.99
CA VAL A 111 1.88 11.14 -4.55
C VAL A 111 3.24 10.50 -4.28
N TRP A 112 3.61 9.48 -5.07
CA TRP A 112 4.93 8.85 -4.95
C TRP A 112 6.09 9.82 -5.18
N ILE A 113 6.01 10.66 -6.21
CA ILE A 113 7.05 11.66 -6.49
C ILE A 113 7.22 12.61 -5.31
N ILE A 114 6.12 13.12 -4.74
CA ILE A 114 6.15 14.03 -3.58
C ILE A 114 6.86 13.35 -2.39
N LEU A 115 6.48 12.11 -2.07
CA LEU A 115 7.07 11.38 -0.94
C LEU A 115 8.55 11.07 -1.16
N LEU A 116 8.95 10.73 -2.39
CA LEU A 116 10.34 10.48 -2.73
C LEU A 116 11.21 11.73 -2.61
N VAL A 117 10.72 12.88 -3.11
CA VAL A 117 11.43 14.16 -2.97
C VAL A 117 11.57 14.55 -1.50
N LEU A 118 10.50 14.36 -0.70
CA LEU A 118 10.53 14.65 0.73
C LEU A 118 11.55 13.76 1.47
N ALA A 119 11.58 12.47 1.17
CA ALA A 119 12.55 11.55 1.77
C ALA A 119 13.98 11.87 1.37
N LEU A 120 14.23 12.18 0.08
CA LEU A 120 15.54 12.60 -0.39
C LEU A 120 16.01 13.88 0.29
N TYR A 121 15.12 14.89 0.40
CA TYR A 121 15.42 16.12 1.11
C TYR A 121 15.85 15.83 2.55
N ALA A 122 15.05 15.04 3.29
CA ALA A 122 15.34 14.68 4.68
C ALA A 122 16.60 13.81 4.88
N ILE A 123 17.07 13.10 3.85
CA ILE A 123 18.33 12.34 3.91
C ILE A 123 19.54 13.27 3.77
N PHE A 124 19.42 14.34 2.98
CA PHE A 124 20.52 15.23 2.64
C PHE A 124 20.50 16.58 3.38
N SER A 125 19.44 16.87 4.16
CA SER A 125 19.31 18.04 5.04
C SER A 125 19.72 17.69 6.47
#